data_AF-A0A1G7E0T0-F1
#
_entry.id   AF-A0A1G7E0T0-F1
#
_cell.length_a   1.000
_cell.length_b   1.000
_cell.length_c   1.000
_cell.angle_alpha   90.00
_cell.angle_beta   90.00
_cell.angle_gamma   90.00
#
_symmetry.space_group_name_H-M   'P 1'
#
loop_
_entity.id
_entity.type
_entity.pdbx_description
1 polymer ?
#
loop_
_entity_poly.entity_id
_entity_poly.type
_entity_poly.pdbx_seq_one_letter_code
_entity_poly.pdbx_strand_id
1 'polypeptide(L)'
;MEDYKKEMLELLHRYYRPIGEEENRIFASTAKLLAMFRGVIPHQPIGEHDVYEVLKDAGFQIEKGLAQDENGDEIEVFLWVLYSQQT
;
A
#
# COMPACT_ATOMS: atom_id res chain seq x y z
N MET A 1 -7.43 -18.14 -7.41
CA MET A 1 -6.71 -17.04 -6.75
C MET A 1 -5.26 -17.24 -7.07
N GLU A 2 -4.68 -16.35 -7.86
CA GLU A 2 -3.28 -16.42 -8.29
C GLU A 2 -2.36 -16.35 -7.07
N ASP A 3 -1.35 -17.21 -7.03
CA ASP A 3 -0.52 -17.47 -5.84
C ASP A 3 0.09 -16.19 -5.24
N TYR A 4 0.49 -15.27 -6.12
CA TYR A 4 1.13 -14.01 -5.74
C TYR A 4 0.20 -13.04 -4.98
N LYS A 5 -1.11 -13.00 -5.27
CA LYS A 5 -2.04 -12.09 -4.54
C LYS A 5 -2.20 -12.52 -3.08
N LYS A 6 -2.11 -13.83 -2.81
CA LYS A 6 -2.09 -14.35 -1.43
C LYS A 6 -0.81 -13.93 -0.73
N GLU A 7 0.34 -14.07 -1.38
CA GLU A 7 1.62 -13.65 -0.83
C GLU A 7 1.64 -12.14 -0.55
N MET A 8 1.12 -11.31 -1.45
CA MET A 8 0.95 -9.86 -1.24
C MET A 8 0.10 -9.57 0.01
N LEU A 9 -1.03 -10.28 0.16
CA LEU A 9 -1.93 -10.13 1.30
C LEU A 9 -1.26 -10.54 2.62
N GLU A 10 -0.54 -11.66 2.63
CA GLU A 10 0.22 -12.14 3.79
C GLU A 10 1.31 -11.15 4.20
N LEU A 11 2.05 -10.60 3.23
CA LEU A 11 3.07 -9.57 3.48
C LEU A 11 2.42 -8.30 4.04
N LEU A 12 1.30 -7.83 3.48
CA LEU A 12 0.58 -6.66 4.00
C LEU A 12 0.14 -6.90 5.44
N HIS A 13 -0.53 -8.01 5.74
CA HIS A 13 -1.03 -8.29 7.08
C HIS A 13 0.05 -8.66 8.10
N ARG A 14 1.27 -8.96 7.65
CA ARG A 14 2.42 -9.13 8.55
C ARG A 14 2.90 -7.80 9.10
N TYR A 15 2.95 -6.75 8.28
CA TYR A 15 3.55 -5.46 8.65
C TYR A 15 2.54 -4.34 8.87
N TYR A 16 1.34 -4.45 8.31
CA TYR A 16 0.33 -3.41 8.31
C TYR A 16 -1.05 -3.92 8.71
N ARG A 17 -1.91 -3.00 9.15
CA ARG A 17 -3.33 -3.23 9.43
C ARG A 17 -4.17 -2.15 8.76
N PRO A 18 -5.43 -2.46 8.39
CA PRO A 18 -6.34 -1.48 7.81
C PRO A 18 -6.88 -0.48 8.84
N ILE A 19 -6.80 -0.81 10.13
CA ILE A 19 -7.27 0.02 11.25
C ILE A 19 -6.22 -0.07 12.35
N GLY A 20 -5.93 1.07 12.99
CA GLY A 20 -4.98 1.17 14.09
C GLY A 20 -4.98 2.55 14.72
N GLU A 21 -3.96 2.82 15.53
CA GLU A 21 -3.78 4.10 16.22
C GLU A 21 -3.11 5.14 15.33
N GLU A 22 -3.48 6.41 15.51
CA GLU A 22 -3.01 7.54 14.70
C GLU A 22 -1.48 7.66 14.66
N GLU A 23 -0.81 7.37 15.77
CA GLU A 23 0.66 7.39 15.88
C GLU A 23 1.37 6.38 14.98
N ASN A 24 0.68 5.31 14.57
CA ASN A 24 1.20 4.27 13.69
C ASN A 24 0.69 4.43 12.24
N ARG A 25 -0.04 5.51 11.95
CA ARG A 25 -0.65 5.77 10.63
C ARG A 25 0.40 6.17 9.61
N ILE A 26 0.32 5.56 8.44
CA ILE A 26 1.22 5.75 7.31
C ILE A 26 0.38 5.95 6.04
N PHE A 27 0.78 6.93 5.24
CA PHE A 27 0.25 7.11 3.89
C PHE A 27 1.18 6.48 2.85
N ALA A 28 0.60 5.75 1.89
CA ALA A 28 1.34 5.15 0.79
C ALA A 28 0.55 5.21 -0.52
N SER A 29 1.22 5.50 -1.62
CA SER A 29 0.65 5.36 -2.96
C SER A 29 0.67 3.90 -3.41
N THR A 30 -0.20 3.54 -4.35
CA THR A 30 -0.18 2.22 -5.00
C THR A 30 1.18 1.93 -5.63
N ALA A 31 1.80 2.93 -6.27
CA ALA A 31 3.13 2.82 -6.87
C ALA A 31 4.22 2.49 -5.83
N LYS A 32 4.17 3.13 -4.65
CA LYS A 32 5.11 2.85 -3.55
C LYS A 32 4.98 1.40 -3.05
N LEU A 33 3.75 0.92 -2.87
CA LEU A 33 3.49 -0.45 -2.42
C LEU A 33 3.87 -1.49 -3.49
N LEU A 34 3.60 -1.19 -4.77
CA LEU A 34 4.05 -2.02 -5.89
C LEU A 34 5.58 -2.20 -5.90
N ALA A 35 6.33 -1.13 -5.64
CA ALA A 35 7.79 -1.20 -5.55
C ALA A 35 8.25 -2.12 -4.41
N MET A 36 7.55 -2.14 -3.27
CA MET A 36 7.84 -3.07 -2.17
C MET A 36 7.62 -4.52 -2.58
N PHE A 37 6.48 -4.85 -3.20
CA PHE A 37 6.19 -6.21 -3.64
C PHE A 37 7.16 -6.71 -4.72
N ARG A 38 7.56 -5.84 -5.66
CA ARG A 38 8.55 -6.17 -6.69
C ARG A 38 9.93 -6.50 -6.13
N GLY A 39 10.24 -6.09 -4.90
CA GLY A 39 11.47 -6.48 -4.21
C GLY A 39 11.45 -7.91 -3.66
N VAL A 40 10.28 -8.56 -3.60
CA VAL A 40 10.10 -9.87 -2.97
C VAL A 40 9.54 -10.90 -3.95
N ILE A 41 8.47 -10.56 -4.68
CA ILE A 41 7.73 -11.48 -5.55
C ILE A 41 8.50 -11.65 -6.88
N PRO A 42 9.14 -12.82 -7.12
CA PRO A 42 9.95 -13.03 -8.29
C PRO A 42 9.08 -13.59 -9.43
N HIS A 43 8.90 -12.79 -10.48
CA HIS A 43 8.31 -13.12 -11.79
C HIS A 43 6.79 -12.94 -11.95
N GLN A 44 6.42 -12.55 -13.20
CA GLN A 44 5.14 -12.01 -13.70
C GLN A 44 4.83 -10.53 -13.35
N PRO A 45 4.21 -9.78 -14.28
CA PRO A 45 4.10 -8.34 -14.17
C PRO A 45 2.96 -7.97 -13.22
N ILE A 46 3.22 -8.06 -11.91
CA ILE A 46 2.36 -7.38 -10.94
C ILE A 46 2.33 -5.89 -11.28
N GLY A 47 1.12 -5.35 -11.35
CA GLY A 47 0.85 -3.96 -11.67
C GLY A 47 0.19 -3.22 -10.52
N GLU A 48 -0.07 -1.93 -10.75
CA GLU A 48 -0.80 -1.11 -9.78
C GLU A 48 -2.23 -1.62 -9.56
N HIS A 49 -2.83 -2.21 -10.59
CA HIS A 49 -4.16 -2.81 -10.50
C HIS A 49 -4.21 -3.95 -9.48
N ASP A 50 -3.21 -4.84 -9.48
CA ASP A 50 -3.16 -5.96 -8.53
C ASP A 50 -3.00 -5.47 -7.09
N VAL A 51 -2.15 -4.46 -6.89
CA VAL A 51 -1.97 -3.82 -5.58
C VAL A 51 -3.27 -3.18 -5.10
N TYR A 52 -3.96 -2.47 -5.99
CA TYR A 52 -5.25 -1.86 -5.69
C TYR A 52 -6.28 -2.89 -5.26
N GLU A 53 -6.44 -3.99 -6.01
CA GLU A 53 -7.39 -5.06 -5.67
C GLU A 53 -7.06 -5.69 -4.32
N VAL A 54 -5.79 -6.02 -4.07
CA VAL A 54 -5.37 -6.65 -2.80
C VAL A 54 -5.64 -5.72 -1.61
N LEU A 55 -5.34 -4.43 -1.71
CA LEU A 55 -5.61 -3.46 -0.63
C LEU A 55 -7.11 -3.25 -0.40
N LYS A 56 -7.90 -3.20 -1.48
CA LYS A 56 -9.37 -3.12 -1.39
C LYS A 56 -9.94 -4.34 -0.69
N ASP A 57 -9.55 -5.54 -1.11
CA ASP A 57 -10.06 -6.80 -0.57
C ASP A 57 -9.63 -6.98 0.90
N ALA A 58 -8.46 -6.47 1.27
CA ALA A 58 -7.95 -6.48 2.64
C ALA A 58 -8.55 -5.39 3.55
N GLY A 59 -9.42 -4.52 3.02
CA GLY A 59 -10.16 -3.51 3.78
C GLY A 59 -9.37 -2.26 4.14
N PHE A 60 -8.23 -2.00 3.48
CA PHE A 60 -7.50 -0.74 3.67
C PHE A 60 -8.28 0.44 3.12
N GLN A 61 -8.12 1.60 3.76
CA GLN A 61 -8.85 2.82 3.41
C GLN A 61 -8.01 3.74 2.52
N ILE A 62 -8.69 4.60 1.77
CA ILE A 62 -8.07 5.67 0.99
C ILE A 62 -8.50 6.99 1.61
N GLU A 63 -7.55 7.87 1.88
CA GLU A 63 -7.79 9.22 2.39
C GLU A 63 -7.09 10.26 1.53
N LYS A 64 -7.53 11.52 1.66
CA LYS A 64 -6.88 12.67 1.05
C LYS A 64 -5.65 13.06 1.87
N GLY A 65 -4.51 13.18 1.21
CA GLY A 65 -3.26 13.66 1.79
C GLY A 65 -2.60 14.72 0.91
N LEU A 66 -1.40 15.12 1.30
CA LEU A 66 -0.57 16.08 0.60
C LEU A 66 0.73 15.38 0.17
N ALA A 67 1.19 15.66 -1.05
CA ALA A 67 2.46 15.19 -1.58
C ALA A 67 3.18 16.33 -2.30
N GLN A 68 4.49 16.18 -2.50
CA GLN A 68 5.25 17.10 -3.34
C GLN A 68 5.29 16.59 -4.78
N ASP A 69 5.09 17.50 -5.73
CA ASP A 69 5.27 17.22 -7.16
C ASP A 69 6.77 17.28 -7.57
N GLU A 70 7.05 17.15 -8.86
CA GLU A 70 8.40 17.22 -9.41
C GLU A 70 9.09 18.60 -9.26
N ASN A 71 8.31 19.65 -9.02
CA ASN A 71 8.79 21.02 -8.79
C ASN A 71 8.94 21.34 -7.30
N GLY A 72 8.52 20.44 -6.42
CA GLY A 72 8.49 20.64 -4.97
C GLY A 72 7.24 21.35 -4.46
N ASP A 73 6.24 21.56 -5.31
CA ASP A 73 4.96 22.17 -4.94
C ASP A 73 4.07 21.14 -4.23
N GLU A 74 3.33 21.59 -3.21
CA GLU A 74 2.40 20.75 -2.47
C GLU A 74 1.10 20.57 -3.25
N ILE A 75 0.73 19.30 -3.50
CA ILE A 75 -0.49 18.92 -4.22
C ILE A 75 -1.35 17.99 -3.37
N GLU A 76 -2.67 18.11 -3.52
CA GLU A 76 -3.62 17.17 -2.94
C GLU A 76 -3.60 15.83 -3.71
N VAL A 77 -3.49 14.73 -2.98
CA VAL A 77 -3.45 13.37 -3.54
C VAL A 77 -4.31 12.41 -2.73
N PHE A 78 -4.71 11.30 -3.34
CA PHE A 78 -5.36 10.18 -2.63
C PHE A 78 -4.34 9.08 -2.35
N LEU A 79 -4.25 8.67 -1.09
CA LEU A 79 -3.27 7.71 -0.61
C LEU A 79 -3.93 6.62 0.22
N TRP A 80 -3.34 5.42 0.20
CA TRP A 80 -3.73 4.34 1.10
C TRP A 80 -3.31 4.68 2.52
N VAL A 81 -4.22 4.41 3.46
CA VAL A 81 -3.98 4.49 4.89
C VAL A 81 -3.61 3.11 5.40
N LEU A 82 -2.41 2.99 5.94
CA LEU A 82 -1.87 1.78 6.54
C LEU A 82 -1.53 2.08 8.00
N TYR A 83 -1.68 1.10 8.88
CA TYR A 83 -1.23 1.20 10.26
C TYR A 83 -0.10 0.21 10.49
N SER A 84 1.10 0.69 10.84
CA SER A 84 2.24 -0.19 11.11
C SER A 84 1.98 -1.08 12.31
N GLN A 85 2.33 -2.35 12.20
CA GLN A 85 2.40 -3.23 13.36
C GLN A 85 3.77 -3.02 14.02
N GLN A 86 3.79 -2.47 15.24
CA GLN A 86 5.02 -2.48 16.04
C GLN A 86 5.44 -3.94 16.23
N THR A 87 6.66 -4.28 15.77
CA THR A 87 7.26 -5.61 15.95
C THR A 87 8.09 -5.63 17.22
#